data_AF-A0A1G0MB87-F1
#
_entry.id   AF-A0A1G0MB87-F1
#
_cell.length_a   1.000
_cell.length_b   1.000
_cell.length_c   1.000
_cell.angle_alpha   90.00
_cell.angle_beta   90.00
_cell.angle_gamma   90.00
#
_symmetry.space_group_name_H-M   'P 1'
#
loop_
_entity.id
_entity.type
_entity.pdbx_description
1 polymer ?
#
loop_
_entity_poly.entity_id
_entity_poly.type
_entity_poly.pdbx_seq_one_letter_code
_entity_poly.pdbx_strand_id
1 'polypeptide(L)'
;MYLILPIAAIILFDQITYVKYGLRQLSYIESFSIYNQKTSHKNTLANIVTGLSFLGGCILVQWLYFVVYTKKLFIFITLVAIISALMILMRFDVLNYYPIAGTDGINWAFVVQLPFFVFAGVSFIFIVASDLLRNRDSDSLLLFLWVLGTFAFTVFVNWSVNARSILPIAPVAGILVMRHLRQSNKLDVYGMRGLYASLVLSLLVALVVTSADYSLAGSARTAAHSIHEKTRDWPGNVWLEGHWGFQHYIESAGGVKALDYEKPSLNKGDLVIIPGNNTNTKLLYKHMALFKNEYAFDVAKMLSTMNIGAGAGFYSDLLGPLPFAVGYTPEKYYVYEMIIDKKTRFTY
;
A
#
# COMPACT_ATOMS: atom_id res chain seq x y z
N MET A 1 -10.34 -20.60 28.62
CA MET A 1 -9.88 -21.82 27.92
C MET A 1 -9.61 -21.61 26.43
N TYR A 2 -10.52 -20.99 25.67
CA TYR A 2 -10.39 -20.85 24.20
C TYR A 2 -9.14 -20.09 23.67
N LEU A 3 -8.54 -19.20 24.45
CA LEU A 3 -7.32 -18.46 24.03
C LEU A 3 -6.00 -19.19 24.32
N ILE A 4 -6.01 -20.27 25.11
CA ILE A 4 -4.78 -20.99 25.48
C ILE A 4 -4.18 -21.67 24.25
N LEU A 5 -5.02 -22.23 23.38
CA LEU A 5 -4.58 -22.98 22.21
C LEU A 5 -3.95 -22.09 21.13
N PRO A 6 -4.53 -20.91 20.78
CA PRO A 6 -3.85 -19.92 19.93
C PRO A 6 -2.53 -19.43 20.51
N ILE A 7 -2.48 -19.11 21.81
CA ILE A 7 -1.26 -18.64 22.47
C ILE A 7 -0.18 -19.72 22.45
N ALA A 8 -0.53 -20.96 22.77
CA ALA A 8 0.38 -22.09 22.69
C ALA A 8 0.90 -22.30 21.27
N ALA A 9 0.03 -22.19 20.25
CA ALA A 9 0.43 -22.31 18.85
C ALA A 9 1.42 -21.20 18.42
N ILE A 10 1.20 -19.95 18.86
CA ILE A 10 2.10 -18.82 18.60
C ILE A 10 3.47 -19.05 19.24
N ILE A 11 3.51 -19.50 20.50
CA ILE A 11 4.76 -19.81 21.21
C ILE A 11 5.50 -20.96 20.52
N LEU A 12 4.78 -22.02 20.15
CA LEU A 12 5.36 -23.18 19.48
C LEU A 12 5.92 -22.81 18.10
N PHE A 13 5.21 -21.97 17.35
CA PHE A 13 5.68 -21.43 16.07
C PHE A 13 6.98 -20.63 16.23
N ASP A 14 7.06 -19.73 17.21
CA ASP A 14 8.26 -18.93 17.46
C ASP A 14 9.45 -19.80 17.89
N GLN A 15 9.21 -20.86 18.68
CA GLN A 15 10.23 -21.85 19.02
C GLN A 15 10.71 -22.67 17.81
N ILE A 16 9.79 -23.16 16.97
CA ILE A 16 10.13 -23.93 15.77
C ILE A 16 10.97 -23.08 14.82
N THR A 17 10.59 -21.82 14.60
CA THR A 17 11.34 -20.92 13.73
C THR A 17 12.73 -20.60 14.29
N TYR A 18 12.84 -20.44 15.61
CA TYR A 18 14.15 -20.28 16.27
C TYR A 18 15.06 -21.48 16.06
N VAL A 19 14.56 -22.71 16.25
CA VAL A 19 15.35 -23.93 16.05
C VAL A 19 15.77 -24.08 14.59
N LYS A 20 14.88 -23.77 13.63
CA LYS A 20 15.13 -24.02 12.20
C LYS A 20 15.96 -22.93 11.52
N TYR A 21 15.79 -21.67 11.93
CA TYR A 21 16.36 -20.50 11.26
C TYR A 21 17.28 -19.66 12.15
N GLY A 22 17.45 -20.04 13.43
CA GLY A 22 18.24 -19.27 14.40
C GLY A 22 17.59 -17.95 14.84
N LEU A 23 16.35 -17.69 14.41
CA LEU A 23 15.65 -16.41 14.58
C LEU A 23 14.23 -16.65 15.09
N ARG A 24 13.87 -15.96 16.17
CA ARG A 24 12.48 -15.84 16.66
C ARG A 24 11.76 -14.82 15.81
N GLN A 25 10.92 -15.29 14.89
CA GLN A 25 10.29 -14.40 13.90
C GLN A 25 9.39 -13.35 14.54
N LEU A 26 8.70 -13.66 15.65
CA LEU A 26 7.79 -12.70 16.27
C LEU A 26 8.57 -11.56 16.94
N SER A 27 9.61 -11.87 17.72
CA SER A 27 10.49 -10.87 18.33
C SER A 27 11.28 -10.07 17.28
N TYR A 28 11.66 -10.72 16.17
CA TYR A 28 12.29 -10.04 15.05
C TYR A 28 11.34 -9.05 14.37
N ILE A 29 10.09 -9.45 14.10
CA ILE A 29 9.08 -8.56 13.52
C ILE A 29 8.78 -7.40 14.46
N GLU A 30 8.68 -7.63 15.77
CA GLU A 30 8.47 -6.57 16.76
C GLU A 30 9.64 -5.56 16.75
N SER A 31 10.88 -6.04 16.86
CA SER A 31 12.07 -5.18 16.83
C SER A 31 12.21 -4.42 15.50
N PHE A 32 11.87 -5.07 14.37
CA PHE A 32 11.83 -4.44 13.05
C PHE A 32 10.72 -3.38 12.95
N SER A 33 9.54 -3.64 13.51
CA SER A 33 8.42 -2.69 13.56
C SER A 33 8.81 -1.44 14.36
N ILE A 34 9.42 -1.63 15.54
CA ILE A 34 9.90 -0.53 16.39
C ILE A 34 11.02 0.24 15.70
N TYR A 35 11.96 -0.46 15.05
CA TYR A 35 13.05 0.16 14.31
C TYR A 35 12.51 1.02 13.17
N ASN A 36 11.62 0.48 12.32
CA ASN A 36 11.03 1.21 11.21
C ASN A 36 10.15 2.37 11.66
N GLN A 37 9.37 2.22 12.74
CA GLN A 37 8.60 3.35 13.28
C GLN A 37 9.52 4.48 13.76
N LYS A 38 10.67 4.16 14.36
CA LYS A 38 11.68 5.15 14.79
C LYS A 38 12.41 5.81 13.64
N THR A 39 12.83 5.05 12.62
CA THR A 39 13.56 5.58 11.45
C THR A 39 12.65 6.30 10.45
N SER A 40 11.38 5.91 10.36
CA SER A 40 10.45 6.51 9.41
C SER A 40 9.99 7.92 9.82
N HIS A 41 10.31 8.41 11.04
CA HIS A 41 9.86 9.71 11.57
C HIS A 41 8.37 10.01 11.32
N LYS A 42 7.53 8.97 11.24
CA LYS A 42 6.10 9.11 10.96
C LYS A 42 5.41 9.65 12.20
N ASN A 43 4.75 10.80 12.05
CA ASN A 43 3.89 11.34 13.10
C ASN A 43 2.68 10.38 13.30
N THR A 44 2.28 10.14 14.55
CA THR A 44 1.07 9.36 14.89
C THR A 44 -0.15 9.84 14.10
N LEU A 45 -0.27 11.15 13.88
CA LEU A 45 -1.34 11.73 13.05
C LEU A 45 -1.29 11.23 11.59
N ALA A 46 -0.10 11.10 11.02
CA ALA A 46 0.11 10.60 9.65
C ALA A 46 -0.36 9.13 9.52
N ASN A 47 -0.06 8.30 10.52
CA ASN A 47 -0.51 6.91 10.56
C ASN A 47 -2.03 6.81 10.67
N ILE A 48 -2.67 7.67 11.48
CA ILE A 48 -4.12 7.71 11.61
C ILE A 48 -4.76 8.14 10.27
N VAL A 49 -4.27 9.22 9.65
CA VAL A 49 -4.77 9.69 8.34
C VAL A 49 -4.60 8.60 7.28
N THR A 50 -3.44 7.96 7.23
CA THR A 50 -3.17 6.85 6.31
C THR A 50 -4.09 5.66 6.59
N GLY A 51 -4.26 5.27 7.86
CA GLY A 51 -5.19 4.22 8.28
C GLY A 51 -6.63 4.52 7.85
N LEU A 52 -7.09 5.76 8.03
CA LEU A 52 -8.42 6.21 7.61
C LEU A 52 -8.58 6.18 6.08
N SER A 53 -7.54 6.57 5.35
CA SER A 53 -7.48 6.46 3.89
C SER A 53 -7.59 4.99 3.43
N PHE A 54 -6.80 4.09 4.01
CA PHE A 54 -6.87 2.66 3.69
C PHE A 54 -8.21 2.03 4.06
N LEU A 55 -8.74 2.36 5.24
CA LEU A 55 -10.08 1.97 5.64
C LEU A 55 -11.08 2.43 4.58
N GLY A 56 -11.19 3.73 4.34
CA GLY A 56 -12.16 4.30 3.40
C GLY A 56 -12.05 3.77 1.98
N GLY A 57 -10.84 3.60 1.44
CA GLY A 57 -10.64 3.04 0.11
C GLY A 57 -11.02 1.55 0.00
N CYS A 58 -10.75 0.75 1.04
CA CYS A 58 -11.05 -0.69 1.04
C CYS A 58 -12.54 -1.01 1.28
N ILE A 59 -13.27 -0.13 1.98
CA ILE A 59 -14.72 -0.26 2.24
C ILE A 59 -15.55 0.82 1.52
N LEU A 60 -14.98 1.39 0.44
CA LEU A 60 -15.54 2.54 -0.26
C LEU A 60 -16.99 2.31 -0.70
N VAL A 61 -17.30 1.08 -1.09
CA VAL A 61 -18.57 0.81 -1.77
C VAL A 61 -19.70 0.55 -0.78
N GLN A 62 -19.39 -0.04 0.37
CA GLN A 62 -20.30 -0.10 1.51
C GLN A 62 -20.61 1.33 2.00
N TRP A 63 -19.62 2.23 1.96
CA TRP A 63 -19.83 3.64 2.25
C TRP A 63 -20.71 4.35 1.19
N LEU A 64 -20.48 4.11 -0.11
CA LEU A 64 -21.29 4.69 -1.19
C LEU A 64 -22.78 4.34 -1.07
N TYR A 65 -23.10 3.13 -0.62
CA TYR A 65 -24.47 2.76 -0.27
C TYR A 65 -25.10 3.77 0.72
N PHE A 66 -24.42 4.06 1.84
CA PHE A 66 -24.94 4.99 2.84
C PHE A 66 -25.10 6.42 2.30
N VAL A 67 -24.20 6.89 1.43
CA VAL A 67 -24.20 8.27 0.93
C VAL A 67 -25.34 8.53 -0.04
N VAL A 68 -25.52 7.64 -1.02
CA VAL A 68 -26.63 7.71 -1.98
C VAL A 68 -27.96 7.63 -1.23
N TYR A 69 -28.00 6.79 -0.21
CA TYR A 69 -29.24 6.48 0.48
C TYR A 69 -29.68 7.51 1.52
N THR A 70 -28.72 8.12 2.21
CA THR A 70 -29.00 9.18 3.18
C THR A 70 -29.20 10.56 2.52
N LYS A 71 -29.03 10.66 1.19
CA LYS A 71 -29.06 11.92 0.41
C LYS A 71 -28.07 12.99 0.91
N LYS A 72 -27.04 12.59 1.67
CA LYS A 72 -26.01 13.48 2.23
C LYS A 72 -24.82 13.71 1.29
N LEU A 73 -24.94 13.31 0.02
CA LEU A 73 -23.88 13.43 -0.99
C LEU A 73 -23.35 14.87 -1.15
N PHE A 74 -24.24 15.88 -1.08
CA PHE A 74 -23.80 17.28 -1.18
C PHE A 74 -22.95 17.73 0.01
N ILE A 75 -23.30 17.32 1.24
CA ILE A 75 -22.49 17.63 2.43
C ILE A 75 -21.11 16.99 2.31
N PHE A 76 -21.07 15.75 1.79
CA PHE A 76 -19.83 15.05 1.52
C PHE A 76 -18.94 15.79 0.51
N ILE A 77 -19.47 16.10 -0.68
CA ILE A 77 -18.72 16.77 -1.75
C ILE A 77 -18.14 18.09 -1.24
N THR A 78 -18.94 18.87 -0.50
CA THR A 78 -18.50 20.14 0.09
C THR A 78 -17.38 19.94 1.11
N LEU A 79 -17.47 18.95 2.00
CA LEU A 79 -16.42 18.68 2.98
C LEU A 79 -15.11 18.20 2.34
N VAL A 80 -15.19 17.31 1.35
CA VAL A 80 -14.01 16.87 0.58
C VAL A 80 -13.35 18.06 -0.13
N ALA A 81 -14.15 18.92 -0.76
CA ALA A 81 -13.63 20.12 -1.43
C ALA A 81 -12.94 21.08 -0.45
N ILE A 82 -13.53 21.31 0.73
CA ILE A 82 -12.94 22.17 1.77
C ILE A 82 -11.63 21.56 2.30
N ILE A 83 -11.61 20.27 2.62
CA ILE A 83 -10.39 19.61 3.13
C ILE A 83 -9.29 19.63 2.07
N SER A 84 -9.62 19.36 0.81
CA SER A 84 -8.66 19.45 -0.30
C SER A 84 -8.10 20.86 -0.43
N ALA A 85 -8.96 21.88 -0.35
CA ALA A 85 -8.53 23.28 -0.38
C ALA A 85 -7.63 23.65 0.82
N LEU A 86 -7.94 23.17 2.03
CA LEU A 86 -7.12 23.41 3.22
C LEU A 86 -5.76 22.71 3.14
N MET A 87 -5.71 21.47 2.63
CA MET A 87 -4.44 20.77 2.41
C MET A 87 -3.51 21.52 1.45
N ILE A 88 -4.07 22.11 0.39
CA ILE A 88 -3.35 22.95 -0.57
C ILE A 88 -2.86 24.24 0.11
N LEU A 89 -3.76 24.97 0.78
CA LEU A 89 -3.46 26.27 1.38
C LEU A 89 -2.42 26.17 2.51
N MET A 90 -2.45 25.08 3.28
CA MET A 90 -1.55 24.89 4.42
C MET A 90 -0.25 24.17 4.06
N ARG A 91 -0.03 23.82 2.77
CA ARG A 91 1.10 22.97 2.32
C ARG A 91 1.28 21.77 3.27
N PHE A 92 0.19 21.07 3.53
CA PHE A 92 0.05 20.19 4.69
C PHE A 92 0.89 18.91 4.54
N ASP A 93 2.19 18.97 4.83
CA ASP A 93 3.13 17.83 4.79
C ASP A 93 2.98 16.90 6.02
N VAL A 94 1.74 16.64 6.47
CA VAL A 94 1.50 15.65 7.53
C VAL A 94 2.02 14.26 7.13
N LEU A 95 2.11 14.00 5.84
CA LEU A 95 2.53 12.73 5.28
C LEU A 95 4.03 12.63 5.00
N ASN A 96 4.90 13.54 5.52
CA ASN A 96 6.39 13.61 5.59
C ASN A 96 7.25 12.95 4.48
N TYR A 97 6.87 11.77 3.99
CA TYR A 97 7.42 10.96 2.92
C TYR A 97 6.77 11.16 1.54
N TYR A 98 5.54 11.68 1.47
CA TYR A 98 4.84 11.87 0.19
C TYR A 98 4.67 13.35 -0.17
N PRO A 99 5.53 13.91 -1.04
CA PRO A 99 5.44 15.33 -1.39
C PRO A 99 4.15 15.60 -2.17
N ILE A 100 3.30 16.49 -1.65
CA ILE A 100 2.07 16.96 -2.33
C ILE A 100 2.40 17.72 -3.63
N ALA A 101 3.59 18.34 -3.67
CA ALA A 101 4.13 19.03 -4.82
C ALA A 101 5.59 18.62 -5.04
N GLY A 102 5.92 18.17 -6.25
CA GLY A 102 7.28 17.84 -6.69
C GLY A 102 7.82 18.86 -7.68
N THR A 103 8.93 18.52 -8.36
CA THR A 103 9.52 19.31 -9.46
C THR A 103 8.55 19.51 -10.63
N ASP A 104 7.60 18.60 -10.78
CA ASP A 104 6.65 18.55 -11.90
C ASP A 104 5.30 19.21 -11.56
N GLY A 105 5.20 19.85 -10.38
CA GLY A 105 4.00 20.53 -9.90
C GLY A 105 3.21 19.77 -8.84
N ILE A 106 1.96 20.17 -8.63
CA ILE A 106 1.04 19.60 -7.63
C ILE A 106 0.41 18.33 -8.18
N ASN A 107 0.46 17.23 -7.42
CA ASN A 107 -0.26 16.00 -7.77
C ASN A 107 -1.75 16.16 -7.42
N TRP A 108 -2.51 16.79 -8.31
CA TRP A 108 -3.95 17.04 -8.12
C TRP A 108 -4.76 15.75 -7.90
N ALA A 109 -4.39 14.68 -8.59
CA ALA A 109 -5.05 13.39 -8.44
C ALA A 109 -4.91 12.88 -7.00
N PHE A 110 -3.72 12.99 -6.42
CA PHE A 110 -3.47 12.64 -5.02
C PHE A 110 -4.24 13.54 -4.04
N VAL A 111 -4.19 14.86 -4.25
CA VAL A 111 -4.83 15.87 -3.39
C VAL A 111 -6.33 15.69 -3.28
N VAL A 112 -6.99 15.19 -4.33
CA VAL A 112 -8.44 14.90 -4.30
C VAL A 112 -8.74 13.53 -3.71
N GLN A 113 -7.95 12.50 -4.06
CA GLN A 113 -8.20 11.13 -3.64
C GLN A 113 -7.99 10.90 -2.13
N LEU A 114 -6.98 11.54 -1.54
CA LEU A 114 -6.68 11.36 -0.12
C LEU A 114 -7.82 11.85 0.79
N PRO A 115 -8.31 13.11 0.70
CA PRO A 115 -9.45 13.56 1.49
C PRO A 115 -10.72 12.73 1.24
N PHE A 116 -10.92 12.28 0.00
CA PHE A 116 -12.04 11.43 -0.36
C PHE A 116 -12.02 10.10 0.42
N PHE A 117 -10.89 9.38 0.43
CA PHE A 117 -10.76 8.14 1.18
C PHE A 117 -10.74 8.36 2.69
N VAL A 118 -10.02 9.35 3.20
CA VAL A 118 -10.01 9.66 4.64
C VAL A 118 -11.42 9.94 5.14
N PHE A 119 -12.21 10.73 4.40
CA PHE A 119 -13.59 11.01 4.76
C PHE A 119 -14.45 9.75 4.74
N ALA A 120 -14.30 8.88 3.74
CA ALA A 120 -15.00 7.60 3.70
C ALA A 120 -14.68 6.74 4.93
N GLY A 121 -13.40 6.70 5.35
CA GLY A 121 -12.96 6.01 6.55
C GLY A 121 -13.55 6.60 7.84
N VAL A 122 -13.49 7.92 8.02
CA VAL A 122 -14.08 8.62 9.18
C VAL A 122 -15.60 8.38 9.24
N SER A 123 -16.27 8.48 8.10
CA SER A 123 -17.72 8.24 8.00
C SER A 123 -18.08 6.82 8.39
N PHE A 124 -17.28 5.84 8.01
CA PHE A 124 -17.52 4.46 8.41
C PHE A 124 -17.38 4.27 9.91
N ILE A 125 -16.33 4.81 10.53
CA ILE A 125 -16.18 4.79 12.00
C ILE A 125 -17.39 5.45 12.67
N PHE A 126 -17.86 6.57 12.12
CA PHE A 126 -19.06 7.24 12.61
C PHE A 126 -20.32 6.37 12.48
N ILE A 127 -20.49 5.62 11.37
CA ILE A 127 -21.61 4.69 11.18
C ILE A 127 -21.54 3.57 12.23
N VAL A 128 -20.35 2.99 12.46
CA VAL A 128 -20.16 1.93 13.45
C VAL A 128 -20.45 2.44 14.87
N ALA A 129 -19.96 3.64 15.22
CA ALA A 129 -20.24 4.27 16.50
C ALA A 129 -21.73 4.61 16.67
N SER A 130 -22.37 5.09 15.60
CA SER A 130 -23.80 5.41 15.60
C SER A 130 -24.67 4.15 15.79
N ASP A 131 -24.27 3.02 15.22
CA ASP A 131 -24.94 1.73 15.42
C ASP A 131 -24.89 1.30 16.90
N LEU A 132 -23.70 1.41 17.53
CA LEU A 132 -23.53 1.15 18.96
C LEU A 132 -24.39 2.09 19.83
N LEU A 133 -24.37 3.39 19.55
CA LEU A 133 -25.12 4.38 20.33
C LEU A 133 -26.64 4.21 20.20
N ARG A 134 -27.12 3.75 19.04
CA ARG A 134 -28.55 3.57 18.73
C ARG A 134 -29.11 2.26 19.28
N ASN A 135 -28.43 1.14 19.04
CA ASN A 135 -28.95 -0.19 19.42
C ASN A 135 -28.59 -0.56 20.86
N ARG A 136 -27.39 -0.15 21.33
CA ARG A 136 -26.88 -0.41 22.68
C ARG A 136 -26.94 -1.89 23.10
N ASP A 137 -26.74 -2.80 22.15
CA ASP A 137 -26.73 -4.25 22.38
C ASP A 137 -25.30 -4.84 22.33
N SER A 138 -25.16 -6.08 22.79
CA SER A 138 -23.88 -6.82 22.81
C SER A 138 -23.30 -6.98 21.41
N ASP A 139 -24.16 -7.16 20.41
CA ASP A 139 -23.74 -7.36 19.02
C ASP A 139 -23.11 -6.08 18.45
N SER A 140 -23.70 -4.92 18.72
CA SER A 140 -23.19 -3.62 18.27
C SER A 140 -21.89 -3.26 19.00
N LEU A 141 -21.77 -3.63 20.28
CA LEU A 141 -20.52 -3.50 21.02
C LEU A 141 -19.42 -4.39 20.40
N LEU A 142 -19.75 -5.63 20.04
CA LEU A 142 -18.84 -6.54 19.35
C LEU A 142 -18.38 -5.96 18.01
N LEU A 143 -19.30 -5.45 17.18
CA LEU A 143 -18.95 -4.84 15.88
C LEU A 143 -18.06 -3.60 16.07
N PHE A 144 -18.35 -2.75 17.06
CA PHE A 144 -17.53 -1.58 17.37
C PHE A 144 -16.12 -1.96 17.81
N LEU A 145 -15.99 -2.88 18.77
CA LEU A 145 -14.69 -3.35 19.26
C LEU A 145 -13.90 -4.10 18.17
N TRP A 146 -14.57 -4.84 17.30
CA TRP A 146 -13.94 -5.49 16.15
C TRP A 146 -13.29 -4.46 15.24
N VAL A 147 -14.06 -3.45 14.80
CA VAL A 147 -13.56 -2.41 13.89
C VAL A 147 -12.44 -1.62 14.55
N LEU A 148 -12.64 -1.15 15.79
CA LEU A 148 -11.66 -0.33 16.49
C LEU A 148 -10.39 -1.13 16.79
N GLY A 149 -10.50 -2.39 17.20
CA GLY A 149 -9.35 -3.26 17.45
C GLY A 149 -8.55 -3.57 16.19
N THR A 150 -9.23 -3.87 15.08
CA THR A 150 -8.56 -4.13 13.78
C THR A 150 -7.89 -2.87 13.23
N PHE A 151 -8.56 -1.71 13.36
CA PHE A 151 -8.01 -0.42 12.97
C PHE A 151 -6.80 -0.04 13.82
N ALA A 152 -6.90 -0.16 15.15
CA ALA A 152 -5.80 0.12 16.07
C ALA A 152 -4.59 -0.80 15.82
N PHE A 153 -4.83 -2.09 15.56
CA PHE A 153 -3.77 -3.01 15.15
C PHE A 153 -3.10 -2.55 13.86
N THR A 154 -3.89 -2.19 12.84
CA THR A 154 -3.36 -1.77 11.53
C THR A 154 -2.51 -0.50 11.62
N VAL A 155 -2.90 0.46 12.45
CA VAL A 155 -2.27 1.79 12.53
C VAL A 155 -1.11 1.84 13.51
N PHE A 156 -1.22 1.17 14.66
CA PHE A 156 -0.27 1.32 15.76
C PHE A 156 0.63 0.11 15.99
N VAL A 157 0.13 -1.10 15.70
CA VAL A 157 0.84 -2.35 16.00
C VAL A 157 1.56 -2.88 14.77
N ASN A 158 0.93 -2.81 13.59
CA ASN A 158 1.56 -3.25 12.35
C ASN A 158 2.72 -2.32 11.97
N TRP A 159 3.75 -2.87 11.36
CA TRP A 159 4.93 -2.11 10.92
C TRP A 159 4.64 -1.23 9.70
N SER A 160 3.56 -1.52 8.95
CA SER A 160 3.03 -0.70 7.87
C SER A 160 1.51 -0.83 7.79
N VAL A 161 0.85 0.23 7.33
CA VAL A 161 -0.57 0.19 6.97
C VAL A 161 -0.70 -0.50 5.62
N ASN A 162 -1.62 -1.46 5.50
CA ASN A 162 -1.84 -2.22 4.26
C ASN A 162 -3.28 -2.75 4.18
N ALA A 163 -3.76 -3.04 2.98
CA ALA A 163 -5.14 -3.47 2.75
C ALA A 163 -5.46 -4.83 3.40
N ARG A 164 -4.48 -5.74 3.48
CA ARG A 164 -4.67 -7.07 4.12
C ARG A 164 -5.04 -6.97 5.60
N SER A 165 -4.52 -5.98 6.32
CA SER A 165 -4.84 -5.78 7.74
C SER A 165 -6.21 -5.12 7.96
N ILE A 166 -6.76 -4.45 6.93
CA ILE A 166 -8.12 -3.89 6.95
C ILE A 166 -9.18 -4.93 6.56
N LEU A 167 -8.82 -5.94 5.76
CA LEU A 167 -9.75 -6.97 5.26
C LEU A 167 -10.70 -7.57 6.33
N PRO A 168 -10.28 -7.84 7.58
CA PRO A 168 -11.18 -8.35 8.62
C PRO A 168 -12.36 -7.43 8.97
N ILE A 169 -12.35 -6.16 8.58
CA ILE A 169 -13.45 -5.20 8.77
C ILE A 169 -14.57 -5.38 7.74
N ALA A 170 -14.29 -5.98 6.58
CA ALA A 170 -15.27 -6.10 5.49
C ALA A 170 -16.58 -6.82 5.88
N PRO A 171 -16.57 -7.92 6.68
CA PRO A 171 -17.80 -8.53 7.18
C PRO A 171 -18.65 -7.58 8.03
N VAL A 172 -18.02 -6.76 8.88
CA VAL A 172 -18.73 -5.77 9.72
C VAL A 172 -19.44 -4.75 8.85
N ALA A 173 -18.78 -4.27 7.79
CA ALA A 173 -19.40 -3.35 6.85
C ALA A 173 -20.64 -3.95 6.18
N GLY A 174 -20.59 -5.24 5.79
CA GLY A 174 -21.75 -5.95 5.25
C GLY A 174 -22.91 -6.09 6.24
N ILE A 175 -22.59 -6.44 7.50
CA ILE A 175 -23.60 -6.55 8.58
C ILE A 175 -24.29 -5.21 8.81
N LEU A 176 -23.55 -4.11 8.85
CA LEU A 176 -24.09 -2.77 9.08
C LEU A 176 -24.99 -2.30 7.93
N VAL A 177 -24.66 -2.61 6.67
CA VAL A 177 -25.53 -2.33 5.51
C VAL A 177 -26.87 -3.05 5.65
N MET A 178 -26.86 -4.34 6.00
CA MET A 178 -28.07 -5.13 6.20
C MET A 178 -28.90 -4.67 7.40
N ARG A 179 -28.24 -4.32 8.52
CA ARG A 179 -28.91 -3.72 9.69
C ARG A 179 -29.60 -2.41 9.31
N HIS A 180 -28.94 -1.54 8.56
CA HIS A 180 -29.51 -0.27 8.12
C HIS A 180 -30.75 -0.46 7.23
N LEU A 181 -30.70 -1.41 6.28
CA LEU A 181 -31.85 -1.78 5.44
C LEU A 181 -33.06 -2.23 6.27
N ARG A 182 -32.82 -3.13 7.24
CA ARG A 182 -33.87 -3.65 8.13
C ARG A 182 -34.46 -2.56 9.01
N GLN A 183 -33.62 -1.74 9.66
CA GLN A 183 -34.08 -0.67 10.56
C GLN A 183 -34.82 0.46 9.84
N SER A 184 -34.49 0.71 8.59
CA SER A 184 -35.15 1.75 7.79
C SER A 184 -36.45 1.25 7.14
N ASN A 185 -36.89 0.02 7.43
CA ASN A 185 -38.02 -0.68 6.80
C ASN A 185 -37.95 -0.67 5.26
N LYS A 186 -36.73 -0.74 4.74
CA LYS A 186 -36.41 -0.53 3.33
C LYS A 186 -35.88 -1.81 2.69
N LEU A 187 -36.44 -2.93 3.12
CA LEU A 187 -36.35 -4.21 2.42
C LEU A 187 -37.27 -4.24 1.17
N ASP A 188 -37.76 -3.08 0.75
CA ASP A 188 -38.55 -2.90 -0.46
C ASP A 188 -37.67 -2.93 -1.73
N VAL A 189 -38.32 -2.91 -2.89
CA VAL A 189 -37.65 -2.99 -4.20
C VAL A 189 -36.62 -1.86 -4.37
N TYR A 190 -36.85 -0.68 -3.80
CA TYR A 190 -35.96 0.47 -3.92
C TYR A 190 -34.69 0.33 -3.07
N GLY A 191 -34.79 -0.16 -1.83
CA GLY A 191 -33.62 -0.49 -1.01
C GLY A 191 -32.76 -1.59 -1.62
N MET A 192 -33.38 -2.62 -2.19
CA MET A 192 -32.68 -3.70 -2.88
C MET A 192 -31.96 -3.24 -4.15
N ARG A 193 -32.58 -2.36 -4.96
CA ARG A 193 -31.91 -1.75 -6.12
C ARG A 193 -30.66 -0.96 -5.73
N GLY A 194 -30.74 -0.18 -4.65
CA GLY A 194 -29.59 0.56 -4.11
C GLY A 194 -28.46 -0.37 -3.67
N LEU A 195 -28.80 -1.47 -2.98
CA LEU A 195 -27.84 -2.50 -2.60
C LEU A 195 -27.17 -3.14 -3.82
N TYR A 196 -27.94 -3.56 -4.84
CA TYR A 196 -27.38 -4.15 -6.06
C TYR A 196 -26.51 -3.16 -6.83
N ALA A 197 -26.90 -1.89 -6.94
CA ALA A 197 -26.09 -0.86 -7.58
C ALA A 197 -24.73 -0.69 -6.86
N SER A 198 -24.74 -0.65 -5.52
CA SER A 198 -23.51 -0.65 -4.73
C SER A 198 -22.70 -1.92 -4.97
N LEU A 199 -23.28 -3.11 -4.92
CA LEU A 199 -22.55 -4.36 -5.14
C LEU A 199 -21.90 -4.43 -6.54
N VAL A 200 -22.62 -4.02 -7.59
CA VAL A 200 -22.09 -3.96 -8.96
C VAL A 200 -20.94 -2.96 -9.03
N LEU A 201 -21.08 -1.78 -8.44
CA LEU A 201 -20.00 -0.79 -8.39
C LEU A 201 -18.79 -1.32 -7.61
N SER A 202 -19.01 -2.10 -6.55
CA SER A 202 -17.96 -2.74 -5.75
C SER A 202 -17.17 -3.73 -6.59
N LEU A 203 -17.91 -4.55 -7.35
CA LEU A 203 -17.31 -5.53 -8.25
C LEU A 203 -16.49 -4.84 -9.34
N LEU A 204 -17.01 -3.76 -9.95
CA LEU A 204 -16.29 -3.01 -10.97
C LEU A 204 -15.00 -2.38 -10.43
N VAL A 205 -15.05 -1.71 -9.28
CA VAL A 205 -13.86 -1.14 -8.65
C VAL A 205 -12.86 -2.24 -8.29
N ALA A 206 -13.32 -3.36 -7.71
CA ALA A 206 -12.46 -4.48 -7.38
C ALA A 206 -11.79 -5.07 -8.64
N LEU A 207 -12.53 -5.26 -9.74
CA LEU A 207 -11.97 -5.76 -11.01
C LEU A 207 -10.94 -4.80 -11.60
N VAL A 208 -11.16 -3.48 -11.53
CA VAL A 208 -10.18 -2.48 -12.00
C VAL A 208 -8.91 -2.54 -11.13
N VAL A 209 -9.06 -2.61 -9.81
CA VAL A 209 -7.92 -2.73 -8.88
C VAL A 209 -7.16 -4.03 -9.11
N THR A 210 -7.86 -5.16 -9.25
CA THR A 210 -7.24 -6.47 -9.55
C THR A 210 -6.55 -6.46 -10.91
N SER A 211 -7.15 -5.85 -11.93
CA SER A 211 -6.53 -5.74 -13.26
C SER A 211 -5.26 -4.87 -13.21
N ALA A 212 -5.27 -3.79 -12.43
CA ALA A 212 -4.10 -2.95 -12.24
C ALA A 212 -2.96 -3.70 -11.54
N ASP A 213 -3.29 -4.42 -10.47
CA ASP A 213 -2.33 -5.22 -9.72
C ASP A 213 -1.74 -6.36 -10.56
N TYR A 214 -2.58 -7.04 -11.35
CA TYR A 214 -2.14 -8.04 -12.31
C TYR A 214 -1.21 -7.46 -13.37
N SER A 215 -1.53 -6.26 -13.90
CA SER A 215 -0.68 -5.58 -14.87
C SER A 215 0.67 -5.18 -14.29
N LEU A 216 0.70 -4.74 -13.01
CA LEU A 216 1.94 -4.43 -12.31
C LEU A 216 2.80 -5.69 -12.11
N ALA A 217 2.20 -6.81 -11.70
CA ALA A 217 2.92 -8.08 -11.58
C ALA A 217 3.48 -8.56 -12.94
N GLY A 218 2.72 -8.34 -14.02
CA GLY A 218 3.13 -8.67 -15.39
C GLY A 218 4.24 -7.77 -15.95
N SER A 219 4.31 -6.51 -15.53
CA SER A 219 5.34 -5.57 -16.02
C SER A 219 6.73 -6.01 -15.58
N ALA A 220 6.90 -6.53 -14.35
CA ALA A 220 8.18 -7.04 -13.86
C ALA A 220 8.71 -8.21 -14.72
N ARG A 221 7.83 -9.12 -15.17
CA ARG A 221 8.21 -10.20 -16.10
C ARG A 221 8.66 -9.63 -17.45
N THR A 222 7.88 -8.71 -18.01
CA THR A 222 8.17 -8.08 -19.31
C THR A 222 9.48 -7.30 -19.27
N ALA A 223 9.70 -6.56 -18.18
CA ALA A 223 10.91 -5.80 -17.94
C ALA A 223 12.13 -6.70 -17.84
N ALA A 224 12.04 -7.81 -17.10
CA ALA A 224 13.16 -8.73 -16.96
C ALA A 224 13.62 -9.29 -18.31
N HIS A 225 12.68 -9.72 -19.17
CA HIS A 225 13.01 -10.21 -20.51
C HIS A 225 13.62 -9.11 -21.39
N SER A 226 12.99 -7.94 -21.47
CA SER A 226 13.46 -6.87 -22.36
C SER A 226 14.81 -6.28 -21.91
N ILE A 227 15.02 -6.12 -20.61
CA ILE A 227 16.30 -5.61 -20.09
C ILE A 227 17.39 -6.66 -20.31
N HIS A 228 17.13 -7.94 -20.00
CA HIS A 228 18.08 -9.01 -20.23
C HIS A 228 18.54 -9.07 -21.69
N GLU A 229 17.60 -9.02 -22.65
CA GLU A 229 17.95 -9.01 -24.09
C GLU A 229 18.87 -7.84 -24.46
N LYS A 230 18.66 -6.66 -23.86
CA LYS A 230 19.47 -5.45 -24.12
C LYS A 230 20.83 -5.46 -23.42
N THR A 231 20.97 -6.23 -22.35
CA THR A 231 22.21 -6.28 -21.55
C THR A 231 23.00 -7.57 -21.72
N ARG A 232 22.48 -8.58 -22.45
CA ARG A 232 23.11 -9.90 -22.60
C ARG A 232 24.51 -9.85 -23.22
N ASP A 233 24.72 -8.91 -24.14
CA ASP A 233 25.97 -8.75 -24.90
C ASP A 233 26.92 -7.74 -24.23
N TRP A 234 26.60 -7.31 -23.00
CA TRP A 234 27.45 -6.39 -22.26
C TRP A 234 28.75 -7.09 -21.82
N PRO A 235 29.92 -6.47 -22.00
CA PRO A 235 31.21 -7.10 -21.71
C PRO A 235 31.50 -7.29 -20.21
N GLY A 236 30.88 -6.48 -19.34
CA GLY A 236 31.00 -6.58 -17.88
C GLY A 236 29.92 -7.47 -17.24
N ASN A 237 29.97 -7.64 -15.93
CA ASN A 237 28.88 -8.31 -15.21
C ASN A 237 27.65 -7.40 -15.12
N VAL A 238 26.47 -8.01 -15.09
CA VAL A 238 25.21 -7.30 -14.87
C VAL A 238 24.68 -7.65 -13.48
N TRP A 239 24.47 -6.62 -12.67
CA TRP A 239 24.00 -6.73 -11.30
C TRP A 239 22.61 -6.12 -11.15
N LEU A 240 21.84 -6.65 -10.21
CA LEU A 240 20.51 -6.17 -9.88
C LEU A 240 20.45 -5.67 -8.43
N GLU A 241 19.85 -4.50 -8.24
CA GLU A 241 19.34 -4.06 -6.95
C GLU A 241 17.83 -4.32 -6.77
N GLY A 242 17.43 -4.46 -5.52
CA GLY A 242 16.03 -4.72 -5.18
C GLY A 242 15.63 -6.17 -5.33
N HIS A 243 14.64 -6.55 -4.54
CA HIS A 243 14.11 -7.91 -4.45
C HIS A 243 12.65 -7.91 -4.89
N TRP A 244 12.08 -9.07 -5.24
CA TRP A 244 10.70 -9.38 -5.68
C TRP A 244 10.66 -10.03 -7.09
N GLY A 245 9.49 -10.00 -7.76
CA GLY A 245 9.23 -10.74 -8.99
C GLY A 245 10.22 -10.45 -10.12
N PHE A 246 10.72 -9.21 -10.24
CA PHE A 246 11.73 -8.86 -11.24
C PHE A 246 13.02 -9.68 -11.07
N GLN A 247 13.51 -9.82 -9.83
CA GLN A 247 14.70 -10.63 -9.51
C GLN A 247 14.50 -12.07 -9.98
N HIS A 248 13.36 -12.67 -9.63
CA HIS A 248 13.06 -14.04 -10.01
C HIS A 248 13.11 -14.25 -11.53
N TYR A 249 12.51 -13.34 -12.31
CA TYR A 249 12.48 -13.47 -13.77
C TYR A 249 13.83 -13.20 -14.43
N ILE A 250 14.59 -12.20 -13.96
CA ILE A 250 15.87 -11.86 -14.60
C ILE A 250 16.99 -12.83 -14.23
N GLU A 251 17.00 -13.38 -13.01
CA GLU A 251 17.93 -14.44 -12.62
C GLU A 251 17.63 -15.73 -13.39
N SER A 252 16.34 -16.04 -13.62
CA SER A 252 15.92 -17.20 -14.43
C SER A 252 16.33 -17.07 -15.90
N ALA A 253 16.44 -15.84 -16.43
CA ALA A 253 16.97 -15.59 -17.77
C ALA A 253 18.50 -15.79 -17.85
N GLY A 254 19.20 -15.80 -16.71
CA GLY A 254 20.64 -16.01 -16.62
C GLY A 254 21.47 -14.74 -16.84
N GLY A 255 22.77 -14.82 -16.54
CA GLY A 255 23.72 -13.72 -16.79
C GLY A 255 23.60 -12.48 -15.89
N VAL A 256 22.63 -12.45 -14.98
CA VAL A 256 22.40 -11.35 -14.02
C VAL A 256 22.44 -11.88 -12.59
N LYS A 257 23.05 -11.13 -11.67
CA LYS A 257 23.18 -11.51 -10.25
C LYS A 257 22.60 -10.44 -9.34
N ALA A 258 21.88 -10.84 -8.29
CA ALA A 258 21.52 -9.92 -7.21
C ALA A 258 22.79 -9.37 -6.53
N LEU A 259 22.77 -8.07 -6.25
CA LEU A 259 23.86 -7.38 -5.57
C LEU A 259 23.83 -7.71 -4.07
N ASP A 260 24.95 -8.20 -3.54
CA ASP A 260 25.17 -8.32 -2.11
C ASP A 260 25.67 -6.98 -1.55
N TYR A 261 24.85 -6.31 -0.73
CA TYR A 261 25.20 -5.02 -0.13
C TYR A 261 26.30 -5.11 0.94
N GLU A 262 26.46 -6.27 1.58
CA GLU A 262 27.47 -6.52 2.62
C GLU A 262 28.83 -6.82 2.00
N LYS A 263 28.84 -7.58 0.91
CA LYS A 263 30.05 -7.98 0.18
C LYS A 263 29.92 -7.69 -1.31
N PRO A 264 29.80 -6.42 -1.71
CA PRO A 264 29.63 -6.09 -3.11
C PRO A 264 30.88 -6.50 -3.89
N SER A 265 30.64 -7.03 -5.09
CA SER A 265 31.71 -7.49 -5.98
C SER A 265 31.70 -6.74 -7.32
N LEU A 266 31.25 -5.49 -7.31
CA LEU A 266 31.17 -4.62 -8.47
C LEU A 266 32.57 -4.21 -8.96
N ASN A 267 32.82 -4.37 -10.25
CA ASN A 267 34.01 -3.87 -10.93
C ASN A 267 33.68 -2.68 -11.82
N LYS A 268 34.69 -1.86 -12.13
CA LYS A 268 34.59 -0.86 -13.20
C LYS A 268 34.17 -1.53 -14.51
N GLY A 269 33.18 -0.95 -15.18
CA GLY A 269 32.57 -1.47 -16.40
C GLY A 269 31.42 -2.45 -16.19
N ASP A 270 31.11 -2.85 -14.95
CA ASP A 270 29.89 -3.61 -14.67
C ASP A 270 28.64 -2.73 -14.80
N LEU A 271 27.49 -3.34 -15.14
CA LEU A 271 26.18 -2.68 -15.10
C LEU A 271 25.45 -2.99 -13.80
N VAL A 272 24.72 -2.00 -13.29
CA VAL A 272 23.79 -2.15 -12.17
C VAL A 272 22.40 -1.68 -12.62
N ILE A 273 21.42 -2.57 -12.51
CA ILE A 273 20.01 -2.31 -12.78
C ILE A 273 19.33 -2.02 -11.45
N ILE A 274 18.63 -0.88 -11.36
CA ILE A 274 17.89 -0.46 -10.17
C ILE A 274 16.43 -0.21 -10.55
N PRO A 275 15.48 -1.02 -10.05
CA PRO A 275 14.05 -0.74 -10.20
C PRO A 275 13.69 0.54 -9.44
N GLY A 276 12.94 1.43 -10.09
CA GLY A 276 12.56 2.73 -9.53
C GLY A 276 11.48 2.64 -8.46
N ASN A 277 10.68 1.57 -8.46
CA ASN A 277 9.61 1.35 -7.50
C ASN A 277 9.91 0.09 -6.67
N ASN A 278 10.90 0.22 -5.78
CA ASN A 278 11.31 -0.86 -4.87
C ASN A 278 11.73 -0.26 -3.52
N THR A 279 11.86 -1.12 -2.52
CA THR A 279 12.34 -0.77 -1.17
C THR A 279 13.73 -1.35 -0.94
N ASN A 280 14.49 -0.75 -0.02
CA ASN A 280 15.84 -1.17 0.36
C ASN A 280 16.90 -1.13 -0.75
N THR A 281 16.68 -0.37 -1.82
CA THR A 281 17.71 -0.08 -2.83
C THR A 281 18.75 0.92 -2.30
N LYS A 282 19.98 0.85 -2.80
CA LYS A 282 21.08 1.74 -2.46
C LYS A 282 21.29 2.79 -3.55
N LEU A 283 21.63 4.01 -3.11
CA LEU A 283 21.96 5.09 -4.02
C LEU A 283 23.36 4.86 -4.62
N LEU A 284 23.42 4.83 -5.96
CA LEU A 284 24.68 4.94 -6.68
C LEU A 284 25.00 6.41 -6.92
N TYR A 285 26.02 6.92 -6.22
CA TYR A 285 26.46 8.30 -6.39
C TYR A 285 27.17 8.49 -7.74
N LYS A 286 27.12 9.72 -8.28
CA LYS A 286 27.73 10.08 -9.58
C LYS A 286 29.23 9.78 -9.69
N HIS A 287 29.95 9.73 -8.57
CA HIS A 287 31.38 9.38 -8.55
C HIS A 287 31.62 7.86 -8.59
N MET A 288 30.59 7.04 -8.38
CA MET A 288 30.66 5.58 -8.40
C MET A 288 30.17 5.00 -9.73
N ALA A 289 29.11 5.58 -10.30
CA ALA A 289 28.47 5.07 -11.50
C ALA A 289 27.93 6.19 -12.40
N LEU A 290 27.91 5.92 -13.70
CA LEU A 290 27.32 6.78 -14.72
C LEU A 290 25.95 6.24 -15.13
N PHE A 291 24.96 7.12 -15.21
CA PHE A 291 23.66 6.78 -15.76
C PHE A 291 23.79 6.43 -17.26
N LYS A 292 23.28 5.27 -17.66
CA LYS A 292 23.33 4.80 -19.05
C LYS A 292 21.97 4.85 -19.72
N ASN A 293 20.94 4.33 -19.06
CA ASN A 293 19.62 4.27 -19.65
C ASN A 293 18.49 4.20 -18.62
N GLU A 294 17.30 4.60 -19.04
CA GLU A 294 16.04 4.38 -18.35
C GLU A 294 15.13 3.52 -19.23
N TYR A 295 14.61 2.43 -18.69
CA TYR A 295 13.59 1.63 -19.33
C TYR A 295 12.27 1.81 -18.59
N ALA A 296 11.27 2.31 -19.30
CA ALA A 296 9.91 2.43 -18.80
C ALA A 296 9.03 1.32 -19.39
N PHE A 297 8.26 0.67 -18.54
CA PHE A 297 7.31 -0.38 -18.92
C PHE A 297 5.90 0.03 -18.54
N ASP A 298 4.98 -0.19 -19.48
CA ASP A 298 3.57 0.12 -19.26
C ASP A 298 2.97 -0.78 -18.19
N VAL A 299 2.16 -0.15 -17.35
CA VAL A 299 1.23 -0.78 -16.41
C VAL A 299 -0.19 -0.29 -16.74
N ALA A 300 -1.17 -0.68 -15.92
CA ALA A 300 -2.53 -0.20 -16.10
C ALA A 300 -2.59 1.34 -16.13
N LYS A 301 -3.24 1.88 -17.16
CA LYS A 301 -3.30 3.32 -17.42
C LYS A 301 -4.23 4.10 -16.50
N MET A 302 -5.13 3.40 -15.82
CA MET A 302 -6.18 4.05 -15.03
C MET A 302 -5.87 4.08 -13.54
N LEU A 303 -5.15 3.09 -13.02
CA LEU A 303 -5.02 2.88 -11.59
C LEU A 303 -3.71 2.17 -11.26
N SER A 304 -3.08 2.58 -10.16
CA SER A 304 -1.88 1.99 -9.59
C SER A 304 -2.17 1.45 -8.18
N THR A 305 -1.65 0.26 -7.85
CA THR A 305 -1.78 -0.36 -6.53
C THR A 305 -0.54 -0.17 -5.67
N MET A 306 0.65 -0.12 -6.27
CA MET A 306 1.93 0.08 -5.57
C MET A 306 2.79 0.99 -6.42
N ASN A 307 2.84 2.29 -6.12
CA ASN A 307 3.68 3.24 -6.85
C ASN A 307 3.86 4.55 -6.08
N ILE A 308 5.12 4.94 -5.86
CA ILE A 308 5.50 6.19 -5.17
C ILE A 308 5.11 7.42 -5.99
N GLY A 309 5.10 7.38 -7.32
CA GLY A 309 4.66 8.54 -8.12
C GLY A 309 3.16 8.84 -7.98
N ALA A 310 2.34 7.82 -7.67
CA ALA A 310 0.89 7.94 -7.55
C ALA A 310 0.40 8.02 -6.08
N GLY A 311 1.22 7.59 -5.12
CA GLY A 311 0.85 7.55 -3.70
C GLY A 311 0.04 6.31 -3.35
N ALA A 312 0.16 5.26 -4.16
CA ALA A 312 -0.50 3.98 -3.97
C ALA A 312 0.40 2.98 -3.24
N GLY A 313 -0.12 2.34 -2.20
CA GLY A 313 0.61 1.41 -1.34
C GLY A 313 -0.23 0.25 -0.85
N PHE A 314 -1.00 -0.43 -1.72
CA PHE A 314 -1.96 -1.49 -1.36
C PHE A 314 -1.41 -2.50 -0.35
N TYR A 315 -0.15 -2.93 -0.54
CA TYR A 315 0.54 -3.88 0.35
C TYR A 315 1.37 -3.24 1.46
N SER A 316 1.68 -1.95 1.36
CA SER A 316 2.42 -1.20 2.37
C SER A 316 2.36 0.30 2.10
N ASP A 317 2.05 1.08 3.15
CA ASP A 317 2.07 2.54 3.13
C ASP A 317 3.46 3.16 3.03
N LEU A 318 4.50 2.34 2.82
CA LEU A 318 5.83 2.83 2.42
C LEU A 318 5.83 3.44 1.01
N LEU A 319 5.00 2.92 0.09
CA LEU A 319 4.93 3.47 -1.27
C LEU A 319 3.87 4.56 -1.41
N GLY A 320 2.93 4.66 -0.47
CA GLY A 320 2.04 5.80 -0.39
C GLY A 320 0.82 5.58 0.51
N PRO A 321 0.15 6.67 0.89
CA PRO A 321 -0.92 6.64 1.89
C PRO A 321 -2.32 6.30 1.33
N LEU A 322 -2.42 6.02 0.02
CA LEU A 322 -3.65 5.53 -0.60
C LEU A 322 -3.55 4.02 -0.79
N PRO A 323 -4.61 3.24 -0.55
CA PRO A 323 -4.60 1.81 -0.87
C PRO A 323 -4.44 1.56 -2.38
N PHE A 324 -4.98 2.46 -3.21
CA PHE A 324 -4.78 2.50 -4.65
C PHE A 324 -4.98 3.94 -5.12
N ALA A 325 -4.42 4.31 -6.28
CA ALA A 325 -4.53 5.66 -6.81
C ALA A 325 -4.90 5.63 -8.29
N VAL A 326 -5.86 6.46 -8.68
CA VAL A 326 -6.21 6.74 -10.06
C VAL A 326 -5.12 7.58 -10.70
N GLY A 327 -4.61 7.14 -11.84
CA GLY A 327 -3.51 7.76 -12.56
C GLY A 327 -2.65 6.72 -13.27
N TYR A 328 -1.91 7.17 -14.28
CA TYR A 328 -0.91 6.35 -14.96
C TYR A 328 0.47 6.70 -14.43
N THR A 329 1.19 5.70 -13.95
CA THR A 329 2.60 5.82 -13.58
C THR A 329 3.36 4.60 -14.08
N PRO A 330 4.26 4.73 -15.08
CA PRO A 330 4.99 3.59 -15.61
C PRO A 330 5.97 3.03 -14.59
N GLU A 331 6.30 1.75 -14.74
CA GLU A 331 7.37 1.13 -13.98
C GLU A 331 8.72 1.41 -14.65
N LYS A 332 9.63 2.03 -13.91
CA LYS A 332 10.93 2.47 -14.42
C LYS A 332 12.06 1.60 -13.88
N TYR A 333 13.04 1.34 -14.73
CA TYR A 333 14.28 0.66 -14.38
C TYR A 333 15.45 1.50 -14.86
N TYR A 334 16.34 1.84 -13.94
CA TYR A 334 17.50 2.66 -14.20
C TYR A 334 18.73 1.76 -14.35
N VAL A 335 19.51 1.99 -15.40
CA VAL A 335 20.75 1.25 -15.65
C VAL A 335 21.93 2.18 -15.50
N TYR A 336 22.87 1.77 -14.65
CA TYR A 336 24.10 2.48 -14.37
C TYR A 336 25.31 1.64 -14.76
N GLU A 337 26.35 2.28 -15.28
CA GLU A 337 27.66 1.66 -15.48
C GLU A 337 28.61 2.10 -14.37
N MET A 338 29.25 1.13 -13.72
CA MET A 338 30.24 1.38 -12.68
C MET A 338 31.50 1.99 -13.28
N ILE A 339 31.96 3.12 -12.72
CA ILE A 339 33.22 3.76 -13.14
C ILE A 339 34.38 3.50 -12.18
N ILE A 340 34.09 2.88 -11.04
CA ILE A 340 35.06 2.44 -10.03
C ILE A 340 34.77 0.99 -9.62
N ASP A 341 35.76 0.34 -9.02
CA ASP A 341 35.54 -0.91 -8.29
C ASP A 341 34.89 -0.61 -6.94
N LYS A 342 33.87 -1.39 -6.57
CA LYS A 342 33.19 -1.29 -5.27
C LYS A 342 33.17 -2.65 -4.61
N LYS A 343 34.16 -2.85 -3.71
CA LYS A 343 34.36 -4.07 -2.90
C LYS A 343 34.00 -3.92 -1.42
N THR A 344 33.76 -2.69 -0.98
CA THR A 344 33.39 -2.37 0.40
C THR A 344 31.89 -2.27 0.55
N ARG A 345 31.38 -2.72 1.71
CA ARG A 345 29.96 -2.65 2.11
C ARG A 345 29.31 -1.31 1.75
N PHE A 346 28.05 -1.36 1.32
CA PHE A 346 27.22 -0.17 1.18
C PHE A 346 26.81 0.35 2.56
N THR A 347 27.19 1.58 2.88
CA THR A 347 26.71 2.27 4.08
C THR A 347 25.28 2.79 3.85
N TYR A 348 24.50 2.90 4.92
CA TYR A 348 23.17 3.52 4.89
C TYR A 348 23.27 5.04 4.92
#